data_AF-A0A813PVF4-F1
#
_entry.id   AF-A0A813PVF4-F1
#
_cell.length_a   1.000
_cell.length_b   1.000
_cell.length_c   1.000
_cell.angle_alpha   90.00
_cell.angle_beta   90.00
_cell.angle_gamma   90.00
#
_symmetry.space_group_name_H-M   'P 1'
#
loop_
_entity.id
_entity.type
_entity.pdbx_description
1 polymer ?
#
loop_
_entity_poly.entity_id
_entity_poly.type
_entity_poly.pdbx_seq_one_letter_code
_entity_poly.pdbx_strand_id
1 'polypeptide(L)'
;MSAAERKKQAQDQAEEDLLVGLDDTPDYTPAFSRLAFAKKSPTDLFGSSIPDARCHLAKCLQTLTSSHPNQFLNIMTNGLSPEHLSHIQKYCALANVTLM
;
A
#
# COMPACT_ATOMS: atom_id res chain seq x y z
N MET A 1 1.16 21.70 -56.11
CA MET A 1 0.94 21.64 -54.66
C MET A 1 1.11 20.20 -54.23
N SER A 2 2.08 19.93 -53.36
CA SER A 2 2.62 18.60 -53.09
C SER A 2 1.75 17.84 -52.07
N ALA A 3 1.62 16.52 -52.22
CA ALA A 3 0.83 15.66 -51.34
C ALA A 3 1.29 15.68 -49.86
N ALA A 4 2.54 16.11 -49.61
CA ALA A 4 3.08 16.28 -48.27
C ALA A 4 2.48 17.49 -47.52
N GLU A 5 2.12 18.56 -48.24
CA GLU A 5 1.53 19.77 -47.64
C GLU A 5 0.08 19.53 -47.21
N ARG A 6 -0.66 18.71 -47.97
CA ARG A 6 -2.03 18.31 -47.63
C ARG A 6 -2.11 17.39 -46.40
N LYS A 7 -1.12 16.50 -46.22
CA LYS A 7 -1.04 15.65 -45.02
C LYS A 7 -0.67 16.44 -43.77
N LYS A 8 0.18 17.45 -43.90
CA LYS A 8 0.54 18.33 -42.79
C LYS A 8 -0.64 19.21 -42.36
N GLN A 9 -1.38 19.80 -43.32
CA GLN A 9 -2.63 20.52 -43.04
C GLN A 9 -3.73 19.64 -42.42
N ALA A 10 -3.87 18.39 -42.86
CA ALA A 10 -4.85 17.47 -42.28
C ALA A 10 -4.48 17.02 -40.86
N GLN A 11 -3.19 16.98 -40.53
CA GLN A 11 -2.71 16.58 -39.22
C GLN A 11 -2.78 17.73 -38.22
N ASP A 12 -2.44 18.96 -38.64
CA ASP A 12 -2.63 20.16 -37.82
C ASP A 12 -4.14 20.39 -37.53
N GLN A 13 -5.01 20.14 -38.52
CA GLN A 13 -6.46 20.27 -38.34
C GLN A 13 -7.07 19.15 -37.48
N ALA A 14 -6.48 17.94 -37.49
CA ALA A 14 -6.90 16.85 -36.61
C ALA A 14 -6.45 17.06 -35.15
N GLU A 15 -5.33 17.75 -34.91
CA GLU A 15 -4.90 18.17 -33.57
C GLU A 15 -5.78 19.31 -33.03
N GLU A 16 -6.24 20.22 -33.90
CA GLU A 16 -7.20 21.29 -33.53
C GLU A 16 -8.61 20.73 -33.25
N ASP A 17 -9.12 19.79 -34.06
CA ASP A 17 -10.43 19.13 -33.83
C ASP A 17 -10.45 18.23 -32.57
N LEU A 18 -9.31 17.63 -32.20
CA LEU A 18 -9.17 16.89 -30.93
C LEU A 18 -9.16 17.84 -29.72
N LEU A 19 -8.82 19.11 -29.91
CA LEU A 19 -8.90 20.17 -28.90
C LEU A 19 -10.34 20.71 -28.76
N VAL A 20 -11.09 20.81 -29.87
CA VAL A 20 -12.45 21.37 -29.90
C VAL A 20 -13.50 20.42 -29.30
N GLY A 21 -13.27 19.10 -29.26
CA GLY A 21 -14.18 18.15 -28.63
C GLY A 21 -14.15 18.07 -27.09
N LEU A 22 -13.20 18.77 -26.45
CA LEU A 22 -13.02 18.79 -24.99
C LEU A 22 -13.73 19.98 -24.31
N ASP A 23 -14.27 20.92 -25.07
CA ASP A 23 -14.86 22.16 -24.54
C ASP A 23 -16.38 22.06 -24.27
N ASP A 24 -17.07 21.04 -24.79
CA ASP A 24 -18.54 20.87 -24.64
C ASP A 24 -18.97 20.11 -23.37
N THR A 25 -18.03 19.75 -22.49
CA THR A 25 -18.38 19.23 -21.15
C THR A 25 -17.68 20.09 -20.09
N PRO A 26 -18.34 21.18 -19.62
CA PRO A 26 -17.75 22.16 -18.72
C PRO A 26 -17.25 21.58 -17.38
N ASP A 27 -17.51 20.31 -17.11
CA ASP A 27 -17.12 19.59 -15.89
C ASP A 27 -16.04 18.50 -16.09
N TYR A 28 -15.64 18.16 -17.32
CA TYR A 28 -14.69 17.05 -17.54
C TYR A 28 -13.29 17.33 -16.98
N THR A 29 -12.72 18.48 -17.34
CA THR A 29 -11.41 18.94 -16.85
C THR A 29 -11.35 19.06 -15.32
N PRO A 30 -12.34 19.68 -14.63
CA PRO A 30 -12.36 19.72 -13.17
C PRO A 30 -12.71 18.36 -12.51
N ALA A 31 -13.43 17.44 -13.17
CA ALA A 31 -13.67 16.09 -12.66
C ALA A 31 -12.43 15.18 -12.80
N PHE A 32 -11.75 15.24 -13.94
CA PHE A 32 -10.53 14.48 -14.19
C PHE A 32 -9.38 14.91 -13.28
N SER A 33 -9.18 16.22 -13.10
CA SER A 33 -8.21 16.73 -12.12
C SER A 33 -8.53 16.26 -10.70
N ARG A 34 -9.80 16.32 -10.27
CA ARG A 34 -10.23 15.77 -8.96
C ARG A 34 -9.88 14.29 -8.82
N LEU A 35 -10.07 13.47 -9.85
CA LEU A 35 -9.75 12.04 -9.81
C LEU A 35 -8.24 11.77 -9.84
N ALA A 36 -7.49 12.50 -10.67
CA ALA A 36 -6.03 12.40 -10.75
C ALA A 36 -5.36 12.77 -9.41
N PHE A 37 -5.95 13.72 -8.66
CA PHE A 37 -5.50 14.09 -7.31
C PHE A 37 -6.17 13.28 -6.18
N ALA A 38 -7.25 12.53 -6.47
CA ALA A 38 -7.88 11.58 -5.54
C ALA A 38 -7.08 10.29 -5.38
N LYS A 39 -5.75 10.41 -5.34
CA LYS A 39 -4.86 9.33 -4.93
C LYS A 39 -5.07 9.14 -3.44
N LYS A 40 -6.06 8.31 -3.08
CA LYS A 40 -6.37 7.97 -1.69
C LYS A 40 -5.08 7.43 -1.07
N SER A 41 -4.52 8.18 -0.13
CA SER A 41 -3.36 7.74 0.62
C SER A 41 -3.69 6.38 1.25
N PRO A 42 -2.75 5.42 1.25
CA PRO A 42 -2.97 4.14 1.90
C PRO A 42 -3.47 4.41 3.33
N THR A 43 -4.69 3.93 3.61
CA THR A 43 -5.30 4.14 4.92
C THR A 43 -4.58 3.25 5.90
N ASP A 44 -3.71 3.83 6.70
CA ASP A 44 -3.06 3.12 7.80
C ASP A 44 -4.08 2.86 8.91
N LEU A 45 -4.44 1.59 9.09
CA LEU A 45 -5.37 1.15 10.14
C LEU A 45 -4.79 1.37 11.55
N PHE A 46 -3.47 1.44 11.67
CA PHE A 46 -2.80 1.69 12.95
C PHE A 46 -2.54 3.17 13.19
N GLY A 47 -2.80 4.03 12.20
CA GLY A 47 -2.75 5.49 12.33
C GLY A 47 -1.49 5.98 13.03
N SER A 48 -0.30 5.54 12.61
CA SER A 48 1.00 5.85 13.25
C SER A 48 1.17 5.46 14.73
N SER A 49 0.23 4.71 15.31
CA SER A 49 0.25 4.28 16.71
C SER A 49 1.30 3.20 17.01
N ILE A 50 1.82 2.52 15.99
CA ILE A 50 2.86 1.50 16.14
C ILE A 50 4.23 2.08 15.78
N PRO A 51 5.08 2.41 16.77
CA PRO A 51 6.41 2.95 16.52
C PRO A 51 7.43 1.89 16.08
N ASP A 52 7.31 0.65 16.59
CA ASP A 52 8.12 -0.49 16.14
C ASP A 52 7.22 -1.72 15.95
N ALA A 53 7.12 -2.17 14.69
CA ALA A 53 6.33 -3.34 14.31
C ALA A 53 6.80 -4.63 15.00
N ARG A 54 8.11 -4.75 15.29
CA ARG A 54 8.68 -5.93 15.97
C ARG A 54 8.22 -5.99 17.42
N CYS A 55 8.23 -4.85 18.10
CA CYS A 55 7.75 -4.75 19.48
C CYS A 55 6.24 -4.98 19.57
N HIS A 56 5.48 -4.45 18.60
CA HIS A 56 4.04 -4.70 18.54
C HIS A 56 3.73 -6.18 18.29
N LEU A 57 4.46 -6.84 17.37
CA LEU A 57 4.35 -8.28 17.15
C LEU A 57 4.62 -9.07 18.43
N ALA A 58 5.71 -8.78 19.14
CA ALA A 58 6.05 -9.46 20.39
C ALA A 58 4.96 -9.32 21.46
N LYS A 59 4.36 -8.13 21.59
CA LYS A 59 3.22 -7.90 22.50
C LYS A 59 1.98 -8.69 22.09
N CYS A 60 1.63 -8.68 20.81
CA CYS A 60 0.51 -9.48 20.30
C CYS A 60 0.72 -10.98 20.54
N LEU A 61 1.95 -11.46 20.33
CA LEU A 61 2.33 -12.85 20.59
C LEU A 61 2.17 -13.20 22.07
N GLN A 62 2.63 -12.36 23.00
CA GLN A 62 2.42 -12.59 24.43
C GLN A 62 0.94 -12.67 24.80
N THR A 63 0.11 -11.77 24.29
CA THR A 63 -1.34 -11.81 24.54
C THR A 63 -1.94 -13.11 23.99
N LEU A 64 -1.50 -13.54 22.81
CA LEU A 64 -1.96 -14.78 22.19
C LEU A 64 -1.54 -16.02 22.99
N THR A 65 -0.28 -16.09 23.43
CA THR A 65 0.24 -17.18 24.27
C THR A 65 -0.46 -17.21 25.62
N SER A 66 -0.75 -16.05 26.21
CA SER A 66 -1.49 -15.95 27.47
C SER A 66 -2.95 -16.43 27.32
N SER A 67 -3.58 -16.21 26.17
CA SER A 67 -4.94 -16.67 25.89
C SER A 67 -5.01 -18.15 25.52
N HIS A 68 -3.97 -18.72 24.92
CA HIS A 68 -3.95 -20.10 24.41
C HIS A 68 -2.58 -20.78 24.59
N PRO A 69 -2.14 -21.03 25.84
CA PRO A 69 -0.77 -21.46 26.14
C PRO A 69 -0.39 -22.80 25.50
N ASN A 70 -1.31 -23.77 25.55
CA ASN A 70 -1.03 -25.14 25.10
C ASN A 70 -0.96 -25.30 23.57
N GLN A 71 -1.68 -24.45 22.83
CA GLN A 71 -1.71 -24.53 21.37
C GLN A 71 -0.53 -23.79 20.76
N PHE A 72 -0.18 -22.64 21.33
CA PHE A 72 0.85 -21.79 20.77
C PHE A 72 2.26 -22.37 20.93
N LEU A 73 2.53 -23.01 22.08
CA LEU A 73 3.81 -23.67 22.33
C LEU A 73 4.11 -24.76 21.28
N ASN A 74 3.10 -25.56 20.93
CA ASN A 74 3.24 -26.65 19.96
C ASN A 74 3.48 -26.13 18.54
N ILE A 75 2.82 -25.03 18.17
CA ILE A 75 3.02 -24.37 16.88
C ILE A 75 4.42 -23.74 16.80
N MET A 76 4.92 -23.16 17.90
CA MET A 76 6.27 -22.61 17.94
C MET A 76 7.35 -23.68 17.82
N THR A 77 7.20 -24.82 18.49
CA THR A 77 8.23 -25.88 18.50
C THR A 77 8.22 -26.73 17.23
N ASN A 78 7.06 -27.05 16.67
CA ASN A 78 6.95 -27.94 15.51
C ASN A 78 6.71 -27.21 14.19
N GLY A 79 6.17 -26.00 14.23
CA GLY A 79 5.81 -25.23 13.03
C GLY A 79 6.87 -24.23 12.56
N LEU A 80 7.84 -23.88 13.40
CA LEU A 80 8.84 -22.86 13.09
C LEU A 80 10.27 -23.42 13.02
N SER A 81 11.01 -22.95 12.02
CA SER A 81 12.46 -23.16 11.94
C SER A 81 13.18 -22.51 13.13
N PRO A 82 14.27 -23.11 13.66
CA PRO A 82 15.01 -22.57 14.80
C PRO A 82 15.57 -21.15 14.57
N GLU A 83 15.88 -20.77 13.33
CA GLU A 83 16.28 -19.39 13.02
C GLU A 83 15.16 -18.38 13.30
N HIS A 84 13.93 -18.71 12.90
CA HIS A 84 12.80 -17.81 13.09
C HIS A 84 12.47 -17.65 14.58
N LEU A 85 12.61 -18.72 15.37
CA LEU A 85 12.48 -18.65 16.83
C LEU A 85 13.52 -17.71 17.45
N SER A 86 14.78 -17.78 16.99
CA SER A 86 15.82 -16.86 17.47
C SER A 86 15.47 -15.40 17.18
N HIS A 87 14.94 -15.10 15.99
CA HIS A 87 14.50 -13.75 15.65
C HIS A 87 13.32 -13.28 16.51
N ILE A 88 12.33 -14.14 16.73
CA ILE A 88 11.20 -13.82 17.61
C ILE A 88 11.68 -13.56 19.04
N GLN A 89 12.59 -14.39 19.58
CA GLN A 89 13.17 -14.17 20.90
C GLN A 89 13.90 -12.82 20.99
N LYS A 90 14.64 -12.41 19.95
CA LYS A 90 15.27 -11.08 19.89
C LYS A 90 14.21 -9.96 19.92
N TYR A 91 13.11 -10.10 19.18
CA TYR A 91 12.01 -9.12 19.20
C TYR A 91 11.31 -9.05 20.55
N CYS A 92 11.17 -10.19 21.22
CA CYS A 92 10.62 -10.27 22.57
C CYS A 92 11.53 -9.59 23.59
N ALA A 93 12.84 -9.81 23.50
CA ALA A 93 13.83 -9.11 24.33
C ALA A 93 13.79 -7.59 24.11
N LEU A 94 13.69 -7.12 22.85
CA LEU A 94 13.55 -5.69 22.54
C LEU A 94 12.26 -5.08 23.09
N ALA A 95 11.18 -5.85 23.15
CA ALA A 95 9.89 -5.43 23.69
C ALA A 95 9.79 -5.54 25.23
N ASN A 96 10.80 -6.12 25.90
CA ASN A 96 10.75 -6.55 27.31
C ASN A 96 9.57 -7.48 27.60
N VAL A 97 9.31 -8.40 26.68
CA VAL A 97 8.20 -9.35 26.73
C VAL A 97 8.77 -10.77 26.81
N THR A 98 8.21 -11.59 27.70
CA THR A 98 8.56 -13.01 27.81
C THR A 98 7.39 -13.84 27.31
N LEU A 99 7.62 -14.66 26.27
CA LEU A 99 6.72 -15.78 25.96
C LEU A 99 7.05 -16.92 26.93
N MET A 100 6.15 -17.19 27.87
CA MET A 100 6.18 -18.39 28.71
C MET A 100 5.61 -19.58 27.95
#